data_AF-A0A015KWR3-F1
#
_entry.id   AF-A0A015KWR3-F1
#
_cell.length_a   1.000
_cell.length_b   1.000
_cell.length_c   1.000
_cell.angle_alpha   90.00
_cell.angle_beta   90.00
_cell.angle_gamma   90.00
#
_symmetry.space_group_name_H-M   'P 1'
#
loop_
_entity.id
_entity.type
_entity.pdbx_description
1 polymer ?
#
loop_
_entity_poly.entity_id
_entity_poly.type
_entity_poly.pdbx_seq_one_letter_code
_entity_poly.pdbx_strand_id
1 'polypeptide(L)' 'MIKKLRQAEDPRKYILKLAMTIFPNEAKYHKVKDDYKEYYGRDPKILNAIIKLYKLYYKLAKDYFITDKQN' A
#
# COMPACT_ATOMS: atom_id res chain seq x y z
N MET A 1 1.48 9.65 -8.44
CA MET A 1 1.88 9.29 -7.07
C MET A 1 3.08 10.10 -6.57
N ILE A 2 4.27 9.95 -7.16
CA ILE A 2 5.50 10.64 -6.71
C ILE A 2 5.48 12.17 -6.93
N LYS A 3 4.87 12.65 -8.02
CA LYS A 3 4.73 14.11 -8.27
C LYS A 3 3.90 14.81 -7.18
N LYS A 4 2.80 14.18 -6.74
CA LYS A 4 1.95 14.69 -5.66
C LYS A 4 2.65 14.67 -4.30
N LEU A 5 3.48 13.65 -4.03
CA LEU A 5 4.32 13.59 -2.83
C LEU A 5 5.30 14.78 -2.75
N ARG A 6 5.92 15.16 -3.86
CA ARG A 6 6.86 16.30 -3.91
C ARG A 6 6.20 17.66 -3.68
N GLN A 7 4.90 17.76 -3.92
CA GLN A 7 4.11 18.99 -3.77
C GLN A 7 3.32 19.02 -2.46
N ALA A 8 3.39 17.95 -1.66
CA ALA A 8 2.67 17.89 -0.40
C ALA A 8 3.32 18.83 0.62
N GLU A 9 2.48 19.62 1.30
CA GLU A 9 2.88 20.47 2.41
C GLU A 9 3.57 19.65 3.52
N ASP A 10 3.05 18.46 3.79
CA ASP A 10 3.71 17.44 4.62
C ASP A 10 3.80 16.10 3.86
N PRO A 11 4.98 15.79 3.28
CA PRO A 11 5.20 14.54 2.56
C PRO A 11 5.03 13.29 3.43
N ARG A 12 5.33 13.37 4.74
CA ARG A 12 5.22 12.23 5.67
C ARG A 12 3.75 11.91 5.94
N LYS A 13 2.94 12.94 6.21
CA LYS A 13 1.50 12.78 6.39
C LYS A 13 0.82 12.35 5.09
N TYR A 14 1.27 12.86 3.94
CA TYR A 14 0.73 12.45 2.64
C TYR A 14 0.98 10.96 2.36
N ILE A 15 2.22 10.47 2.54
CA ILE A 15 2.55 9.07 2.25
C ILE A 15 1.85 8.11 3.21
N LEU A 16 1.69 8.50 4.48
CA LEU A 16 0.94 7.72 5.47
C LEU A 16 -0.55 7.63 5.08
N LYS A 17 -1.21 8.75 4.80
CA LYS A 17 -2.62 8.74 4.36
C LYS A 17 -2.82 7.89 3.11
N LEU A 18 -1.92 8.02 2.14
CA LEU A 18 -1.95 7.23 0.92
C LEU A 18 -1.83 5.72 1.22
N ALA A 19 -0.90 5.35 2.10
CA ALA A 19 -0.73 3.96 2.52
C ALA A 19 -2.00 3.41 3.20
N MET A 20 -2.62 4.18 4.10
CA MET A 20 -3.88 3.81 4.76
C MET A 20 -5.06 3.70 3.79
N THR A 21 -5.13 4.55 2.76
CA THR A 21 -6.17 4.46 1.72
C THR A 21 -6.03 3.20 0.87
N ILE A 22 -4.80 2.81 0.52
CA ILE A 22 -4.55 1.62 -0.29
C ILE A 22 -4.73 0.35 0.53
N PHE A 23 -4.26 0.37 1.78
CA PHE A 23 -4.29 -0.75 2.72
C PHE A 23 -5.03 -0.34 4.00
N PRO A 24 -6.37 -0.31 3.99
CA PRO A 24 -7.16 0.03 5.17
C PRO A 24 -7.16 -1.08 6.23
N ASN A 25 -6.88 -2.32 5.81
CA ASN A 25 -6.78 -3.49 6.67
C ASN A 25 -5.88 -4.56 6.03
N GLU A 26 -5.58 -5.61 6.81
CA GLU A 26 -4.71 -6.70 6.40
C GLU A 26 -5.29 -7.54 5.26
N ALA A 27 -6.60 -7.79 5.27
CA ALA A 27 -7.27 -8.54 4.21
C ALA A 27 -7.09 -7.86 2.83
N LYS A 28 -7.20 -6.53 2.77
CA LYS A 28 -6.98 -5.78 1.54
C LYS A 28 -5.53 -5.87 1.05
N TYR A 29 -4.57 -5.88 1.96
CA TYR A 29 -3.16 -6.08 1.62
C TYR A 29 -2.91 -7.45 0.96
N HIS A 30 -3.44 -8.52 1.53
CA HIS A 30 -3.31 -9.86 0.97
C HIS A 30 -3.98 -9.97 -0.40
N LYS A 31 -5.22 -9.50 -0.52
CA LYS A 31 -5.95 -9.52 -1.80
C LYS A 31 -5.18 -8.81 -2.92
N VAL A 32 -4.66 -7.61 -2.64
CA VAL A 32 -3.87 -6.87 -3.63
C VAL A 32 -2.61 -7.63 -4.04
N LYS A 33 -1.93 -8.35 -3.14
CA LYS A 33 -0.78 -9.16 -3.53
C LYS A 33 -1.16 -10.28 -4.49
N ASP A 34 -2.30 -10.93 -4.26
CA ASP A 34 -2.79 -12.01 -5.10
C ASP A 34 -3.20 -11.50 -6.49
N ASP A 35 -3.95 -10.39 -6.54
CA ASP A 35 -4.37 -9.74 -7.80
C ASP A 35 -3.16 -9.39 -8.70
N TYR A 36 -2.09 -8.83 -8.12
CA TYR A 36 -0.89 -8.48 -8.88
C TYR A 36 -0.04 -9.70 -9.25
N LYS A 37 -0.06 -10.77 -8.44
CA LYS A 37 0.61 -12.03 -8.78
C LYS A 37 -0.08 -12.70 -9.97
N GLU A 38 -1.40 -12.63 -10.04
CA GLU A 38 -2.16 -13.11 -11.20
C GLU A 38 -1.82 -12.31 -12.46
N TYR A 39 -1.83 -10.97 -12.37
CA TYR A 39 -1.64 -10.10 -13.52
C TYR A 39 -0.20 -10.06 -14.04
N TYR A 40 0.79 -9.95 -13.15
CA TYR A 40 2.21 -9.80 -13.49
C TYR A 40 3.02 -11.07 -13.24
N GLY A 41 2.39 -12.21 -12.99
CA GLY A 41 3.09 -13.47 -12.69
C GLY A 41 4.12 -13.89 -13.75
N ARG A 42 3.94 -13.45 -15.00
CA ARG A 42 4.85 -13.70 -16.11
C ARG A 42 6.01 -12.70 -16.23
N ASP A 43 5.95 -11.57 -15.52
CA ASP A 43 7.06 -10.60 -15.43
C ASP A 43 7.53 -10.48 -13.97
N PRO A 44 8.50 -11.30 -13.56
CA PRO A 44 8.97 -11.31 -12.18
C PRO A 44 9.66 -10.00 -11.77
N LYS A 45 10.20 -9.22 -12.73
CA LYS A 45 10.87 -7.96 -12.41
C LYS A 45 9.84 -6.89 -12.00
N ILE A 46 8.77 -6.75 -12.77
CA ILE A 46 7.67 -5.84 -12.47
C ILE A 46 6.94 -6.27 -11.20
N LEU A 47 6.59 -7.56 -11.09
CA LEU A 47 5.92 -8.10 -9.91
C LEU A 47 6.71 -7.81 -8.62
N ASN A 48 8.01 -8.12 -8.62
CA ASN A 48 8.85 -7.89 -7.44
C ASN A 48 8.96 -6.40 -7.06
N ALA A 49 9.01 -5.49 -8.04
CA ALA A 49 9.03 -4.06 -7.76
C ALA A 49 7.74 -3.59 -7.09
N ILE A 50 6.58 -4.05 -7.59
CA ILE A 50 5.26 -3.71 -7.02
C ILE A 50 5.12 -4.28 -5.60
N ILE A 51 5.45 -5.55 -5.39
CA ILE A 51 5.36 -6.18 -4.07
C ILE A 51 6.27 -5.48 -3.05
N LYS A 52 7.48 -5.07 -3.43
CA LYS A 52 8.37 -4.28 -2.57
C LYS A 52 7.74 -2.94 -2.19
N LEU A 53 7.18 -2.21 -3.16
CA LEU A 53 6.51 -0.93 -2.90
C LEU A 53 5.31 -1.11 -1.95
N TYR A 54 4.47 -2.10 -2.19
CA TYR A 54 3.29 -2.35 -1.35
C TYR A 54 3.65 -2.86 0.04
N LYS A 55 4.74 -3.61 0.19
CA LYS A 55 5.28 -3.95 1.52
C LYS A 55 5.71 -2.70 2.30
N LEU A 56 6.26 -1.68 1.64
CA LEU A 56 6.59 -0.42 2.31
C LEU A 56 5.33 0.32 2.77
N TYR A 57 4.31 0.43 1.93
CA TYR A 57 3.04 1.04 2.31
C TYR A 57 2.33 0.27 3.43
N TYR A 58 2.29 -1.06 3.37
CA TYR A 58 1.74 -1.87 4.45
C TYR A 58 2.43 -1.58 5.79
N LYS A 59 3.77 -1.51 5.83
CA LYS A 59 4.51 -1.18 7.05
C LYS A 59 4.16 0.18 7.63
N LEU A 60 3.82 1.16 6.78
CA LEU A 60 3.39 2.48 7.22
C LEU A 60 1.95 2.48 7.76
N ALA A 61 1.07 1.70 7.14
CA ALA A 61 -0.36 1.72 7.44
C ALA A 61 -0.79 0.74 8.54
N LYS A 62 -0.07 -0.37 8.75
CA LYS A 62 -0.50 -1.49 9.60
C LYS A 62 -0.85 -1.11 11.04
N ASP A 63 -0.14 -0.13 11.60
CA ASP A 63 -0.34 0.31 12.99
C ASP A 63 -1.62 1.19 13.11
N TYR A 64 -2.23 1.56 11.98
CA TYR A 64 -3.42 2.38 11.86
C TYR A 64 -4.59 1.62 11.22
N PHE A 65 -4.50 0.30 11.06
CA PHE A 65 -5.60 -0.48 10.50
C PHE A 65 -6.83 -0.32 11.38
N ILE A 66 -7.94 -0.03 10.72
CA ILE A 66 -9.23 0.06 11.38
C ILE A 66 -9.56 -1.37 11.81
N THR A 67 -9.41 -1.66 13.10
CA THR A 67 -10.01 -2.86 13.67
C THR A 67 -11.51 -2.62 13.73
N ASP A 68 -12.30 -3.56 13.22
CA ASP A 68 -13.78 -3.55 13.26
C ASP A 68 -14.38 -3.48 14.70
N LYS A 69 -13.58 -3.18 15.72
CA LYS A 69 -13.97 -2.96 17.12
C LYS A 69 -14.37 -1.51 17.45
N GLN A 70 -14.52 -0.64 16.44
CA GLN A 70 -15.11 0.68 16.61
C GLN A 70 -16.40 0.76 15.82
N ASN A 71 -17.45 0.14 16.35
CA ASN A 71 -18.87 0.41 16.10
C ASN A 71 -19.65 0.11 17.37
#